data_AF-A0A955UFK5-F1
#
_entry.id   AF-A0A955UFK5-F1
#
_cell.length_a   1.000
_cell.length_b   1.000
_cell.length_c   1.000
_cell.angle_alpha   90.00
_cell.angle_beta   90.00
_cell.angle_gamma   90.00
#
_symmetry.space_group_name_H-M   'P 1'
#
loop_
_entity.id
_entity.type
_entity.pdbx_description
1 polymer ?
#
loop_
_entity_poly.entity_id
_entity_poly.type
_entity_poly.pdbx_seq_one_letter_code
_entity_poly.pdbx_strand_id
1 'polypeptide(L)'
;MPQALPVIPGPQVVPSAVCFRCDVCCRFPEQDSILRPYFTEGEIRQAVTHGISPSSFPDHRGSQIEVVRHPKGEGFLCPAFDPVTQHCRIYETRPLDCQLYPFALMWNAQHEKVVLGWDTLCPFLLEQAGEENPLRRAGLEPSELTLPKAFMEQAQRVANYLESDHVLNCLAIHPRLVTPFQPDVVVLHTLDRLTATLRSSNSHDMR
;
A
#
# COMPACT_ATOMS: atom_id res chain seq x y z
N MET A 1 3.86 8.00 25.27
CA MET A 1 2.47 7.73 24.83
C MET A 1 2.57 7.00 23.50
N PRO A 2 2.01 5.79 23.32
CA PRO A 2 2.01 5.17 22.00
C PRO A 2 1.24 6.09 21.04
N GLN A 3 1.92 6.55 19.98
CA GLN A 3 1.29 7.34 18.93
C GLN A 3 0.14 6.51 18.34
N ALA A 4 -1.03 7.11 18.14
CA ALA A 4 -2.15 6.41 17.52
C ALA A 4 -1.73 5.90 16.14
N LEU A 5 -2.06 4.64 15.82
CA LEU A 5 -1.71 4.05 14.54
C LEU A 5 -2.31 4.87 13.41
N PRO A 6 -1.57 5.13 12.32
CA PRO A 6 -2.11 5.83 11.18
C PRO A 6 -3.24 5.00 10.56
N VAL A 7 -4.44 5.56 10.52
CA VAL A 7 -5.62 4.96 9.87
C VAL A 7 -6.15 5.95 8.84
N ILE A 8 -6.36 5.49 7.61
CA ILE A 8 -6.87 6.36 6.55
C ILE A 8 -8.31 6.75 6.89
N PRO A 9 -8.64 8.05 6.94
CA PRO A 9 -9.99 8.47 7.26
C PRO A 9 -10.95 8.20 6.09
N GLY A 10 -12.08 7.58 6.40
CA GLY A 10 -13.19 7.36 5.47
C GLY A 10 -13.31 5.93 4.95
N PRO A 11 -14.24 5.68 4.01
CA PRO A 11 -14.48 4.35 3.48
C PRO A 11 -13.30 3.86 2.64
N GLN A 12 -13.02 2.55 2.68
CA GLN A 12 -12.08 1.91 1.75
C GLN A 12 -12.53 2.15 0.30
N VAL A 13 -11.57 2.45 -0.59
CA VAL A 13 -11.84 2.64 -2.03
C VAL A 13 -12.48 1.40 -2.64
N VAL A 14 -11.92 0.23 -2.34
CA VAL A 14 -12.37 -1.06 -2.84
C VAL A 14 -13.30 -1.69 -1.81
N PRO A 15 -14.54 -2.05 -2.17
CA PRO A 15 -15.43 -2.79 -1.27
C PRO A 15 -14.79 -4.10 -0.80
N SER A 16 -14.91 -4.42 0.50
CA SER A 16 -14.30 -5.61 1.09
C SER A 16 -14.69 -6.91 0.38
N ALA A 17 -15.96 -7.04 -0.02
CA ALA A 17 -16.47 -8.18 -0.78
C ALA A 17 -15.78 -8.37 -2.15
N VAL A 18 -15.29 -7.29 -2.77
CA VAL A 18 -14.50 -7.36 -4.01
C VAL A 18 -13.08 -7.82 -3.67
N CYS A 19 -12.44 -7.25 -2.64
CA CYS A 19 -11.12 -7.68 -2.18
C CYS A 19 -11.07 -9.18 -1.82
N PHE A 20 -12.05 -9.70 -1.09
CA PHE A 20 -12.10 -11.11 -0.67
C PHE A 20 -12.35 -12.08 -1.82
N ARG A 21 -12.76 -11.59 -2.99
CA ARG A 21 -12.92 -12.40 -4.20
C ARG A 21 -11.78 -12.23 -5.19
N CYS A 22 -10.85 -11.30 -4.92
CA CYS A 22 -9.75 -10.97 -5.80
C CYS A 22 -8.54 -11.87 -5.54
N ASP A 23 -7.86 -12.27 -6.62
CA ASP A 23 -6.63 -13.07 -6.57
C ASP A 23 -5.35 -12.23 -6.77
N VAL A 24 -5.41 -10.92 -6.53
CA VAL A 24 -4.25 -10.02 -6.67
C VAL A 24 -3.55 -9.80 -5.33
N CYS A 25 -4.19 -9.10 -4.39
CA CYS A 25 -3.55 -8.75 -3.13
C CYS A 25 -3.28 -9.98 -2.24
N CYS A 26 -2.29 -9.84 -1.36
CA CYS A 26 -1.83 -10.88 -0.43
C CYS A 26 -1.18 -12.11 -1.09
N ARG A 27 -0.98 -12.09 -2.41
CA ARG A 27 -0.30 -13.11 -3.20
C ARG A 27 0.88 -12.46 -3.91
N PHE A 28 2.03 -13.09 -3.85
CA PHE A 28 3.27 -12.52 -4.35
C PHE A 28 4.01 -13.55 -5.20
N PRO A 29 4.52 -13.17 -6.38
CA PRO A 29 5.30 -14.10 -7.20
C PRO A 29 6.63 -14.46 -6.52
N GLU A 30 7.30 -13.47 -5.90
CA GLU A 30 8.58 -13.65 -5.22
C GLU A 30 8.52 -13.48 -3.69
N GLN A 31 9.45 -14.12 -2.99
CA GLN A 31 9.55 -14.07 -1.52
C GLN A 31 9.92 -12.67 -1.01
N ASP A 32 10.75 -11.96 -1.76
CA ASP A 32 11.29 -10.65 -1.44
C ASP A 32 10.54 -9.51 -2.15
N SER A 33 9.37 -9.80 -2.72
CA SER A 33 8.53 -8.83 -3.44
C SER A 33 8.42 -7.50 -2.69
N ILE A 34 8.64 -6.40 -3.42
CA ILE A 34 8.53 -5.04 -2.88
C ILE A 34 7.09 -4.67 -2.49
N LEU A 35 6.12 -5.42 -3.01
CA LEU A 35 4.69 -5.21 -2.76
C LEU A 35 4.21 -5.86 -1.45
N ARG A 36 5.09 -6.60 -0.76
CA ARG A 36 4.78 -7.11 0.58
C ARG A 36 4.52 -5.93 1.52
N PRO A 37 3.42 -5.95 2.26
CA PRO A 37 3.06 -4.80 3.08
C PRO A 37 4.10 -4.54 4.16
N TYR A 38 4.46 -3.27 4.32
CA TYR A 38 5.24 -2.77 5.44
C TYR A 38 4.36 -2.55 6.66
N PHE A 39 4.87 -2.93 7.82
CA PHE A 39 4.25 -2.69 9.12
C PHE A 39 5.20 -1.85 9.98
N THR A 40 4.67 -0.81 10.59
CA THR A 40 5.34 -0.05 11.67
C THR A 40 5.37 -0.86 12.96
N GLU A 41 6.20 -0.47 13.95
CA GLU A 41 6.28 -1.15 15.26
C GLU A 41 4.90 -1.37 15.90
N GLY A 42 4.06 -0.33 15.88
CA GLY A 42 2.73 -0.40 16.46
C GLY A 42 1.81 -1.38 15.72
N GLU A 43 1.87 -1.40 14.39
CA GLU A 43 1.08 -2.33 13.56
C GLU A 43 1.56 -3.78 13.70
N ILE A 44 2.87 -4.00 13.86
CA ILE A 44 3.44 -5.32 14.16
C ILE A 44 2.85 -5.84 15.47
N ARG A 45 2.87 -5.04 16.54
CA ARG A 45 2.26 -5.43 17.83
C ARG A 45 0.79 -5.77 17.69
N GLN A 46 0.05 -4.99 16.89
CA GLN A 46 -1.37 -5.23 16.65
C GLN A 46 -1.59 -6.54 15.87
N ALA A 47 -0.83 -6.77 14.80
CA ALA A 47 -0.91 -7.98 13.99
C ALA A 47 -0.59 -9.25 14.81
N VAL A 48 0.43 -9.19 15.67
CA VAL A 48 0.78 -10.30 16.58
C VAL A 48 -0.35 -10.58 17.57
N THR A 49 -0.98 -9.55 18.13
CA THR A 49 -2.14 -9.71 19.02
C THR A 49 -3.32 -10.38 18.32
N HIS A 50 -3.45 -10.20 17.00
CA HIS A 50 -4.46 -10.84 16.16
C HIS A 50 -4.00 -12.16 15.52
N GLY A 51 -2.91 -12.75 16.04
CA GLY A 51 -2.52 -14.13 15.72
C GLY A 51 -1.55 -14.29 14.55
N ILE A 52 -0.93 -13.21 14.06
CA ILE A 52 0.23 -13.32 13.16
C ILE A 52 1.47 -13.73 13.97
N SER A 53 2.28 -14.65 13.45
CA SER A 53 3.50 -15.06 14.13
C SER A 53 4.45 -13.87 14.26
N PRO A 54 5.03 -13.59 15.45
CA PRO A 54 6.07 -12.59 15.59
C PRO A 54 7.25 -12.84 14.64
N SER A 55 7.58 -14.10 14.37
CA SER A 55 8.66 -14.48 13.46
C SER A 55 8.40 -14.09 12.00
N SER A 56 7.19 -13.67 11.64
CA SER A 56 6.89 -13.12 10.30
C SER A 56 7.44 -11.71 10.12
N PHE A 57 8.02 -11.09 11.15
CA PHE A 57 8.56 -9.73 11.11
C PHE A 57 10.06 -9.74 11.42
N PRO A 58 10.94 -9.48 10.43
CA PRO A 58 12.39 -9.53 10.64
C PRO A 58 12.94 -8.39 11.50
N ASP A 59 12.26 -7.23 11.54
CA ASP A 59 12.55 -6.15 12.50
C ASP A 59 11.25 -5.65 13.12
N HIS A 60 11.08 -5.88 14.42
CA HIS A 60 9.88 -5.50 15.15
C HIS A 60 9.71 -3.98 15.33
N ARG A 61 10.75 -3.18 15.04
CA ARG A 61 10.63 -1.71 14.97
C ARG A 61 9.97 -1.26 13.68
N GLY A 62 9.93 -2.10 12.67
CA GLY A 62 9.18 -1.85 11.44
C GLY A 62 9.82 -2.56 10.24
N SER A 63 9.03 -3.35 9.54
CA SER A 63 9.51 -4.16 8.42
C SER A 63 8.39 -4.55 7.47
N GLN A 64 8.76 -4.93 6.25
CA GLN A 64 7.87 -5.73 5.41
C GLN A 64 7.68 -7.11 6.05
N ILE A 65 6.46 -7.61 5.97
CA ILE A 65 6.13 -8.94 6.46
C ILE A 65 6.80 -10.03 5.60
N GLU A 66 7.32 -11.07 6.24
CA GLU A 66 7.77 -12.27 5.54
C GLU A 66 6.59 -13.09 5.06
N VAL A 67 6.63 -13.46 3.79
CA VAL A 67 5.60 -14.26 3.13
C VAL A 67 5.92 -15.74 3.27
N VAL A 68 4.87 -16.55 3.24
CA VAL A 68 4.98 -18.02 3.29
C VAL A 68 4.74 -18.61 1.92
N ARG A 69 5.38 -19.74 1.58
CA ARG A 69 5.12 -20.41 0.30
C ARG A 69 3.64 -20.80 0.19
N HIS A 70 3.07 -20.63 -1.00
CA HIS A 70 1.71 -21.07 -1.26
C HIS A 70 1.62 -22.61 -1.06
N PRO A 71 0.72 -23.13 -0.20
CA PRO A 71 0.76 -24.54 0.20
C PRO A 71 0.41 -25.53 -0.92
N LYS A 72 -0.32 -25.07 -1.94
CA LYS A 72 -0.83 -25.90 -3.06
C LYS A 72 -0.57 -25.30 -4.44
N GLY A 73 0.30 -24.32 -4.55
CA GLY A 73 0.42 -23.49 -5.75
C GLY A 73 1.78 -22.82 -5.83
N GLU A 74 1.93 -21.96 -6.84
CA GLU A 74 3.16 -21.21 -7.05
C GLU A 74 3.16 -19.90 -6.23
N GLY A 75 4.36 -19.35 -6.05
CA GLY A 75 4.56 -18.09 -5.34
C GLY A 75 4.37 -18.19 -3.83
N PHE A 76 3.98 -17.05 -3.25
CA PHE A 76 3.97 -16.80 -1.82
C PHE A 76 2.68 -16.08 -1.39
N LEU A 77 2.31 -16.26 -0.13
CA LEU A 77 1.14 -15.67 0.50
C LEU A 77 1.55 -14.80 1.68
N CYS A 78 0.82 -13.70 1.89
CA CYS A 78 0.84 -13.01 3.16
C CYS A 78 0.41 -13.98 4.26
N PRO A 79 1.12 -14.10 5.40
CA PRO A 79 0.74 -15.01 6.46
C PRO A 79 -0.61 -14.63 7.10
N ALA A 80 -1.09 -13.40 6.94
CA ALA A 80 -2.42 -13.00 7.39
C ALA A 80 -3.55 -13.52 6.50
N PHE A 81 -3.26 -13.95 5.27
CA PHE A 81 -4.23 -14.39 4.30
C PHE A 81 -4.55 -15.87 4.46
N ASP A 82 -5.84 -16.20 4.53
CA ASP A 82 -6.33 -17.57 4.53
C ASP A 82 -6.82 -17.95 3.11
N PRO A 83 -6.10 -18.81 2.38
CA PRO A 83 -6.47 -19.20 1.02
C PRO A 83 -7.69 -20.13 0.95
N VAL A 84 -8.15 -20.69 2.08
CA VAL A 84 -9.36 -21.52 2.11
C VAL A 84 -10.60 -20.64 2.16
N THR A 85 -10.57 -19.60 3.00
CA THR A 85 -11.70 -18.68 3.16
C THR A 85 -11.60 -17.47 2.23
N GLN A 86 -10.44 -17.20 1.62
CA GLN A 86 -10.11 -15.99 0.87
C GLN A 86 -10.16 -14.70 1.72
N HIS A 87 -10.02 -14.82 3.04
CA HIS A 87 -10.12 -13.69 3.97
C HIS A 87 -8.76 -13.34 4.60
N CYS A 88 -8.57 -12.04 4.85
CA CYS A 88 -7.46 -11.56 5.67
C CYS A 88 -7.86 -11.64 7.15
N ARG A 89 -7.08 -12.37 7.95
CA ARG A 89 -7.34 -12.58 9.38
C ARG A 89 -7.20 -11.30 10.22
N ILE A 90 -6.52 -10.29 9.69
CA ILE A 90 -6.33 -8.97 10.33
C ILE A 90 -7.02 -7.84 9.57
N TYR A 91 -8.08 -8.13 8.80
CA TYR A 91 -8.69 -7.16 7.87
C TYR A 91 -9.04 -5.80 8.51
N GLU A 92 -9.60 -5.81 9.71
CA GLU A 92 -10.00 -4.62 10.47
C GLU A 92 -8.82 -3.86 11.09
N THR A 93 -7.66 -4.51 11.20
CA THR A 93 -6.44 -3.97 11.81
C THR A 93 -5.27 -4.03 10.84
N ARG A 94 -5.56 -3.88 9.54
CA ARG A 94 -4.56 -3.87 8.48
C ARG A 94 -3.58 -2.71 8.68
N PRO A 95 -2.30 -2.88 8.33
CA PRO A 95 -1.35 -1.76 8.38
C PRO A 95 -1.76 -0.68 7.37
N LEU A 96 -1.25 0.54 7.57
CA LEU A 96 -1.44 1.68 6.68
C LEU A 96 -1.20 1.31 5.22
N ASP A 97 -0.15 0.53 4.94
CA ASP A 97 0.21 0.09 3.59
C ASP A 97 -0.92 -0.73 2.93
N CYS A 98 -1.51 -1.67 3.67
CA CYS A 98 -2.66 -2.44 3.20
C CYS A 98 -3.97 -1.62 3.14
N GLN A 99 -4.09 -0.56 3.95
CA GLN A 99 -5.24 0.35 3.89
C GLN A 99 -5.14 1.27 2.67
N LEU A 100 -3.92 1.67 2.29
CA LEU A 100 -3.66 2.53 1.12
C LEU A 100 -4.09 1.84 -0.18
N TYR A 101 -3.84 0.53 -0.30
CA TYR A 101 -4.21 -0.23 -1.50
C TYR A 101 -5.68 0.00 -1.88
N PRO A 102 -5.98 0.39 -3.13
CA PRO A 102 -5.16 0.29 -4.34
C PRO A 102 -4.34 1.53 -4.68
N PHE A 103 -4.23 2.50 -3.76
CA PHE A 103 -3.24 3.56 -3.89
C PHE A 103 -1.87 3.08 -3.45
N ALA A 104 -0.84 3.51 -4.17
CA ALA A 104 0.55 3.22 -3.88
C ALA A 104 1.29 4.51 -3.54
N LEU A 105 2.08 4.44 -2.46
CA LEU A 105 2.96 5.51 -2.03
C LEU A 105 4.39 5.16 -2.45
N MET A 106 4.94 5.90 -3.42
CA MET A 106 6.23 5.57 -4.01
C MET A 106 7.06 6.80 -4.36
N TRP A 107 8.35 6.60 -4.59
CA TRP A 107 9.16 7.57 -5.31
C TRP A 107 8.79 7.57 -6.81
N ASN A 108 8.85 8.74 -7.46
CA ASN A 108 8.76 8.81 -8.92
C ASN A 108 10.00 8.15 -9.59
N ALA A 109 9.94 7.94 -10.90
CA ALA A 109 11.00 7.27 -11.66
C ALA A 109 12.38 7.92 -11.51
N GLN A 110 12.43 9.25 -11.41
CA GLN A 110 13.66 10.01 -11.21
C GLN A 110 14.16 9.96 -9.76
N HIS A 111 13.38 9.35 -8.86
CA HIS A 111 13.63 9.31 -7.43
C HIS A 111 13.89 10.71 -6.86
N GLU A 112 13.06 11.68 -7.27
CA GLU A 112 13.10 13.09 -6.90
C GLU A 112 11.97 13.46 -5.95
N LYS A 113 10.76 12.97 -6.25
CA LYS A 113 9.50 13.30 -5.60
C LYS A 113 8.82 12.03 -5.08
N VAL A 114 8.19 12.15 -3.92
CA VAL A 114 7.22 11.16 -3.44
C VAL A 114 5.87 11.44 -4.09
N VAL A 115 5.22 10.40 -4.57
CA VAL A 115 3.95 10.48 -5.27
C VAL A 115 2.95 9.48 -4.68
N LEU A 116 1.68 9.86 -4.73
CA LEU A 116 0.55 8.96 -4.56
C LEU A 116 0.01 8.63 -5.95
N GLY A 117 -0.05 7.35 -6.27
CA GLY A 117 -0.65 6.86 -7.50
C GLY A 117 -1.66 5.75 -7.22
N TRP A 118 -2.34 5.27 -8.25
CA TRP A 118 -3.14 4.06 -8.18
C TRP A 118 -2.49 2.93 -8.96
N ASP A 119 -2.57 1.73 -8.40
CA ASP A 119 -2.02 0.51 -8.98
C ASP A 119 -2.98 -0.08 -10.01
N THR A 120 -2.55 -0.14 -11.27
CA THR A 120 -3.34 -0.68 -12.39
C THR A 120 -3.54 -2.19 -12.30
N LEU A 121 -2.80 -2.89 -11.43
CA LEU A 121 -3.04 -4.29 -11.12
C LEU A 121 -4.30 -4.49 -10.28
N CYS A 122 -4.89 -3.43 -9.72
CA CYS A 122 -6.20 -3.51 -9.07
C CYS A 122 -7.31 -3.67 -10.11
N PRO A 123 -7.96 -4.85 -10.24
CA PRO A 123 -8.97 -5.06 -11.28
C PRO A 123 -10.19 -4.16 -11.05
N PHE A 124 -10.53 -3.89 -9.78
CA PHE A 124 -11.65 -3.02 -9.45
C PHE A 124 -11.44 -1.60 -9.98
N LEU A 125 -10.31 -0.95 -9.67
CA LEU A 125 -10.04 0.41 -10.16
C LEU A 125 -9.84 0.43 -11.68
N LEU A 126 -9.21 -0.60 -12.24
CA LEU A 126 -9.02 -0.70 -13.68
C LEU A 126 -10.36 -0.75 -14.41
N GLU A 127 -11.34 -1.50 -13.89
CA GLU A 127 -12.72 -1.50 -14.42
C GLU A 127 -13.41 -0.14 -14.30
N GLN A 128 -13.06 0.66 -13.29
CA GLN A 128 -13.58 2.03 -13.14
C GLN A 128 -12.88 3.04 -14.06
N ALA A 129 -11.63 2.78 -14.44
CA ALA A 129 -10.82 3.65 -15.28
C ALA A 129 -11.19 3.50 -16.77
N GLY A 130 -12.32 4.10 -17.17
CA GLY A 130 -12.76 4.15 -18.57
C GLY A 130 -14.26 4.42 -18.67
N GLU A 131 -14.62 5.62 -19.15
CA GLU A 131 -15.99 6.15 -19.09
C GLU A 131 -17.06 5.32 -19.84
N GLU A 132 -16.68 4.32 -20.62
CA GLU A 132 -17.61 3.35 -21.22
C GLU A 132 -17.04 1.91 -21.12
N ASN A 133 -17.32 1.26 -19.98
CA ASN A 133 -17.11 -0.16 -19.63
C ASN A 133 -16.03 -0.97 -20.41
N PRO A 134 -14.82 -1.18 -19.83
CA PRO A 134 -13.61 -1.55 -20.55
C PRO A 134 -13.02 -2.90 -20.12
N LEU A 135 -13.64 -4.03 -20.49
CA LEU A 135 -12.91 -5.32 -20.45
C LEU A 135 -11.84 -5.30 -21.56
N ARG A 136 -10.66 -4.72 -21.24
CA ARG A 136 -9.50 -4.49 -22.10
C ARG A 136 -9.74 -3.56 -23.30
N ARG A 137 -9.32 -2.30 -23.17
CA ARG A 137 -8.55 -1.70 -24.26
C ARG A 137 -7.08 -2.07 -24.04
N ALA A 138 -6.67 -3.17 -24.66
CA ALA A 138 -5.25 -3.49 -24.75
C ALA A 138 -4.55 -2.34 -25.49
N GLY A 139 -3.55 -1.72 -24.85
CA GLY A 139 -2.73 -0.67 -25.46
C GLY A 139 -3.02 0.77 -25.03
N LEU A 140 -3.73 1.00 -23.93
CA LEU A 140 -3.65 2.30 -23.25
C LEU A 140 -2.41 2.33 -22.37
N GLU A 141 -1.62 3.39 -22.50
CA GLU A 141 -0.51 3.63 -21.58
C GLU A 141 -1.07 4.05 -20.21
N PRO A 142 -0.41 3.71 -19.08
CA PRO A 142 -0.86 4.10 -17.75
C PRO A 142 -1.17 5.60 -17.63
N SER A 143 -0.45 6.46 -18.37
CA SER A 143 -0.66 7.91 -18.42
C SER A 143 -1.98 8.36 -19.05
N GLU A 144 -2.66 7.50 -19.82
CA GLU A 144 -3.93 7.80 -20.50
C GLU A 144 -5.15 7.38 -19.66
N LEU A 145 -4.93 6.63 -18.58
CA LEU A 145 -6.01 6.17 -17.71
C LEU A 145 -6.45 7.30 -16.77
N THR A 146 -7.76 7.56 -16.75
CA THR A 146 -8.37 8.52 -15.82
C THR A 146 -9.37 7.80 -14.93
N LEU A 147 -9.33 8.09 -13.63
CA LEU A 147 -10.31 7.58 -12.68
C LEU A 147 -11.54 8.50 -12.62
N PRO A 148 -12.73 7.94 -12.36
CA PRO A 148 -13.93 8.74 -12.08
C PRO A 148 -13.70 9.75 -10.95
N LYS A 149 -14.40 10.88 -11.02
CA LYS A 149 -14.24 12.02 -10.09
C LYS A 149 -14.27 11.61 -8.61
N ALA A 150 -15.15 10.70 -8.22
CA ALA A 150 -15.26 10.25 -6.83
C ALA A 150 -13.97 9.58 -6.32
N PHE A 151 -13.27 8.82 -7.17
CA PHE A 151 -12.00 8.19 -6.81
C PHE A 151 -10.85 9.19 -6.79
N MET A 152 -10.87 10.19 -7.68
CA MET A 152 -9.92 11.32 -7.63
C MET A 152 -10.09 12.13 -6.34
N GLU A 153 -11.33 12.42 -5.93
CA GLU A 153 -11.62 13.10 -4.65
C GLU A 153 -11.16 12.27 -3.44
N GLN A 154 -11.26 10.94 -3.53
CA GLN A 154 -10.74 10.06 -2.50
C GLN A 154 -9.20 10.04 -2.47
N ALA A 155 -8.54 9.96 -3.63
CA ALA A 155 -7.09 10.07 -3.74
C ALA A 155 -6.57 11.39 -3.14
N GLN A 156 -7.28 12.51 -3.40
CA GLN A 156 -6.96 13.80 -2.80
C GLN A 156 -7.09 13.80 -1.28
N ARG A 157 -8.13 13.16 -0.73
CA ARG A 157 -8.29 13.02 0.73
C ARG A 157 -7.15 12.19 1.34
N VAL A 158 -6.75 11.10 0.69
CA VAL A 158 -5.61 10.28 1.11
C VAL A 158 -4.31 11.10 1.04
N ALA A 159 -4.06 11.83 -0.04
CA ALA A 159 -2.90 12.71 -0.18
C ALA A 159 -2.84 13.74 0.95
N ASN A 160 -3.94 14.43 1.25
CA ASN A 160 -4.01 15.39 2.34
C ASN A 160 -3.74 14.75 3.71
N TYR A 161 -4.21 13.51 3.92
CA TYR A 161 -3.96 12.76 5.15
C TYR A 161 -2.49 12.37 5.27
N LEU A 162 -1.87 11.87 4.20
CA LEU A 162 -0.45 11.53 4.16
C LEU A 162 0.45 12.74 4.40
N GLU A 163 0.00 13.92 3.97
CA GLU A 163 0.67 15.21 4.18
C GLU A 163 0.38 15.84 5.56
N SER A 164 -0.37 15.18 6.45
CA SER A 164 -0.62 15.67 7.81
C SER A 164 0.58 15.44 8.74
N ASP A 165 0.80 16.35 9.72
CA ASP A 165 1.99 16.31 10.59
C ASP A 165 2.19 14.97 11.31
N HIS A 166 1.09 14.38 11.79
CA HIS A 166 1.12 13.07 12.46
C HIS A 166 1.63 11.96 11.54
N VAL A 167 1.14 11.91 10.29
CA VAL A 167 1.55 10.89 9.32
C VAL A 167 2.94 11.16 8.77
N LEU A 168 3.30 12.42 8.54
CA LEU A 168 4.66 12.80 8.13
C LEU A 168 5.70 12.36 9.16
N ASN A 169 5.44 12.57 10.45
CA ASN A 169 6.33 12.10 11.52
C ASN A 169 6.47 10.57 11.52
N CYS A 170 5.37 9.85 11.30
CA CYS A 170 5.39 8.40 11.19
C CYS A 170 6.23 7.94 9.98
N LEU A 171 6.01 8.53 8.80
CA LEU A 171 6.72 8.19 7.58
C LEU A 171 8.21 8.58 7.62
N ALA A 172 8.58 9.62 8.37
CA ALA A 172 9.98 9.97 8.60
C ALA A 172 10.73 8.88 9.37
N ILE A 173 10.06 8.22 10.32
CA ILE A 173 10.62 7.09 11.09
C ILE A 173 10.59 5.79 10.27
N HIS A 174 9.60 5.66 9.36
CA HIS A 174 9.38 4.48 8.54
C HIS A 174 9.46 4.79 7.04
N PRO A 175 10.61 5.28 6.51
CA PRO A 175 10.72 5.73 5.11
C PRO A 175 10.50 4.60 4.10
N ARG A 176 10.64 3.34 4.54
CA ARG A 176 10.40 2.13 3.73
C ARG A 176 8.92 1.88 3.39
N LEU A 177 7.98 2.62 3.99
CA LEU A 177 6.59 2.69 3.53
C LEU A 177 6.47 3.36 2.16
N VAL A 178 7.44 4.19 1.79
CA VAL A 178 7.53 4.75 0.44
C VAL A 178 8.34 3.79 -0.42
N THR A 179 7.67 3.07 -1.33
CA THR A 179 8.33 2.08 -2.17
C THR A 179 9.19 2.72 -3.25
N PRO A 180 10.09 1.96 -3.89
CA PRO A 180 10.67 2.36 -5.18
C PRO A 180 9.57 2.61 -6.23
N PHE A 181 9.97 3.25 -7.33
CA PHE A 181 9.10 3.46 -8.49
C PHE A 181 8.54 2.15 -9.04
N GLN A 182 7.24 2.16 -9.38
CA GLN A 182 6.52 1.03 -9.94
C GLN A 182 5.91 1.46 -11.29
N PRO A 183 6.18 0.75 -12.40
CA PRO A 183 5.70 1.13 -13.73
C PRO A 183 4.18 0.97 -13.90
N ASP A 184 3.57 0.05 -13.15
CA ASP A 184 2.14 -0.24 -13.20
C ASP A 184 1.29 0.73 -12.35
N VAL A 185 1.90 1.78 -11.80
CA VAL A 185 1.22 2.79 -10.99
C VAL A 185 1.06 4.09 -11.76
N VAL A 186 -0.17 4.57 -11.89
CA VAL A 186 -0.48 5.88 -12.48
C VAL A 186 -0.45 6.95 -11.40
N VAL A 187 0.41 7.95 -11.59
CA VAL A 187 0.58 9.05 -10.63
C VAL A 187 -0.66 9.95 -10.60
N LEU A 188 -1.19 10.20 -9.39
CA LEU A 188 -2.35 11.07 -9.17
C LEU A 188 -1.96 12.38 -8.47
N HIS A 189 -1.09 12.30 -7.47
CA HIS A 189 -0.66 13.46 -6.69
C HIS A 189 0.84 13.41 -6.39
N THR A 190 1.49 14.57 -6.41
CA THR A 190 2.80 14.76 -5.77
C THR A 190 2.61 15.11 -4.30
N LEU A 191 3.44 14.55 -3.42
CA LEU A 191 3.41 14.78 -1.97
C LEU A 191 4.64 15.60 -1.57
N ASP A 192 4.55 16.92 -1.69
CA ASP A 192 5.69 17.83 -1.54
C ASP A 192 6.20 17.91 -0.09
N ARG A 193 5.32 17.96 0.92
CA ARG A 193 5.77 18.01 2.32
C ARG A 193 6.41 16.69 2.73
N LEU A 194 5.84 15.56 2.29
CA LEU A 194 6.43 14.26 2.53
C LEU A 194 7.79 14.13 1.85
N THR A 195 7.91 14.59 0.59
CA THR A 195 9.18 14.64 -0.11
C THR A 195 10.23 15.43 0.69
N ALA A 196 9.90 16.65 1.12
CA ALA A 196 10.82 17.49 1.89
C ALA A 196 11.23 16.84 3.23
N THR A 197 10.28 16.18 3.89
CA THR A 197 10.50 15.48 5.17
C THR A 197 11.51 14.34 5.02
N LEU A 198 11.33 13.47 4.02
CA LEU A 198 12.23 12.32 3.81
C LEU A 198 13.62 12.74 3.32
N ARG A 199 13.72 13.81 2.51
CA ARG A 199 15.01 14.37 2.10
C ARG A 199 15.81 14.96 3.26
N SER A 200 15.12 15.64 4.17
CA SER A 200 15.75 16.27 5.33
C SER A 200 16.25 15.21 6.33
N SER A 201 15.50 14.12 6.47
CA SER A 201 15.84 12.99 7.35
C SER A 201 17.07 12.24 6.85
N ASN A 202 17.14 11.92 5.55
CA ASN A 202 18.31 11.27 4.95
C ASN A 202 19.58 12.12 5.01
N SER A 203 19.47 13.45 5.07
CA SER A 203 20.62 14.35 5.19
C SER A 203 21.23 14.38 6.59
N HIS A 204 20.50 13.93 7.62
CA HIS A 204 20.98 13.82 9.01
C HIS A 204 21.72 12.51 9.28
N ASP A 205 21.31 11.39 8.66
CA ASP A 205 21.98 10.08 8.82
C ASP A 205 23.33 9.96 8.08
N MET A 206 23.65 10.92 7.20
CA MET A 206 24.93 10.97 6.47
C MET A 206 25.99 11.88 7.13
N ARG A 207 25.74 12.41 8.33
CA ARG A 207 26.68 13.26 9.07
C ARG A 207 27.20 12.61 10.34
#